data_AF-A0A1G2WXT4-F1
#
_entry.id   AF-A0A1G2WXT4-F1
#
_cell.length_a   1.000
_cell.length_b   1.000
_cell.length_c   1.000
_cell.angle_alpha   90.00
_cell.angle_beta   90.00
_cell.angle_gamma   90.00
#
_symmetry.space_group_name_H-M   'P 1'
#
loop_
_entity.id
_entity.type
_entity.pdbx_description
1 polymer ?
#
loop_
_entity_poly.entity_id
_entity_poly.type
_entity_poly.pdbx_seq_one_letter_code
_entity_poly.pdbx_strand_id
1 'polypeptide(L)'
;MEQWEQYWKDYYKILQVDFSAEPEVIEAAYKKLAKKYHTDHNPETEDLMKNLNEASEVLRDLEKKRRYDQEWHRKSGKHADSGRTYTRSPPKKPIPLVEPTDISFRDVSPGKIQKASFVIRNIGGPYKKIWFSDPKSWVRITSYTSLTTDDELPLKVEIEATSKDWGRSYSESIRVS
;
A
#
# COMPACT_ATOMS: atom_id res chain seq x y z
N MET A 1 -16.57 -44.13 -20.30
CA MET A 1 -16.00 -43.22 -19.29
C MET A 1 -15.37 -42.06 -20.02
N GLU A 2 -16.15 -41.04 -20.36
CA GLU A 2 -15.61 -39.78 -20.83
C GLU A 2 -15.44 -38.90 -19.61
N GLN A 3 -14.19 -38.76 -19.16
CA GLN A 3 -13.83 -37.81 -18.13
C GLN A 3 -13.93 -36.42 -18.76
N TRP A 4 -15.03 -35.73 -18.48
CA TRP A 4 -15.16 -34.31 -18.79
C TRP A 4 -14.23 -33.57 -17.82
N GLU A 5 -12.98 -33.34 -18.23
CA GLU A 5 -12.14 -32.35 -17.55
C GLU A 5 -12.81 -30.99 -17.76
N GLN A 6 -13.53 -30.53 -16.74
CA GLN A 6 -14.09 -29.20 -16.71
C GLN A 6 -12.94 -28.20 -16.69
N TYR A 7 -12.55 -27.75 -17.89
CA TYR A 7 -11.39 -26.89 -18.12
C TYR A 7 -11.61 -25.56 -17.41
N TRP A 8 -11.04 -25.42 -16.22
CA TRP A 8 -11.07 -24.16 -15.48
C TRP A 8 -10.26 -23.12 -16.24
N LYS A 9 -10.92 -22.04 -16.67
CA LYS A 9 -10.27 -20.95 -17.37
C LYS A 9 -9.52 -20.06 -16.38
N ASP A 10 -8.21 -19.94 -16.57
CA ASP A 10 -7.36 -19.03 -15.82
C ASP A 10 -7.36 -17.65 -16.50
N TYR A 11 -8.26 -16.77 -16.04
CA TYR A 11 -8.48 -15.43 -16.62
C TYR A 11 -7.23 -14.56 -16.54
N TYR A 12 -6.40 -14.72 -15.51
CA TYR A 12 -5.12 -14.04 -15.37
C TYR A 12 -4.15 -14.46 -16.48
N LYS A 13 -4.06 -15.76 -16.77
CA LYS A 13 -3.25 -16.28 -17.89
C LYS A 13 -3.80 -15.86 -19.25
N ILE A 14 -5.12 -15.86 -19.42
CA ILE A 14 -5.77 -15.47 -20.68
C ILE A 14 -5.46 -14.01 -21.02
N LEU A 15 -5.55 -13.11 -20.03
CA LEU A 15 -5.20 -11.69 -20.22
C LEU A 15 -3.69 -11.42 -20.12
N GLN A 16 -2.87 -12.43 -19.83
CA GLN A 16 -1.43 -12.30 -19.59
C GLN A 16 -1.09 -11.22 -18.54
N VAL A 17 -1.95 -11.13 -17.51
CA VAL A 17 -1.79 -10.19 -16.40
C VAL A 17 -1.54 -10.95 -15.11
N ASP A 18 -0.85 -10.28 -14.19
CA ASP A 18 -0.61 -10.83 -12.87
C ASP A 18 -1.91 -10.85 -12.03
N PHE A 19 -1.99 -11.75 -11.05
CA PHE A 19 -3.07 -11.76 -10.05
C PHE A 19 -3.24 -10.41 -9.35
N SER A 20 -2.13 -9.73 -9.09
CA SER A 20 -2.09 -8.41 -8.44
C SER A 20 -2.40 -7.24 -9.38
N ALA A 21 -2.73 -7.49 -10.65
CA ALA A 21 -3.03 -6.42 -11.60
C ALA A 21 -4.25 -5.58 -11.18
N GLU A 22 -4.07 -4.26 -11.24
CA GLU A 22 -5.15 -3.29 -11.01
C GLU A 22 -6.14 -3.27 -12.19
N PRO A 23 -7.39 -2.84 -11.98
CA PRO A 23 -8.42 -2.80 -13.03
C PRO A 23 -7.97 -2.06 -14.30
N GLU A 24 -7.21 -0.97 -14.14
CA GLU A 24 -6.65 -0.20 -15.26
C GLU A 24 -5.64 -1.01 -16.09
N VAL A 25 -4.82 -1.84 -15.44
CA VAL A 25 -3.84 -2.72 -16.09
C VAL A 25 -4.54 -3.86 -16.83
N ILE A 26 -5.58 -4.43 -16.23
CA ILE A 26 -6.44 -5.47 -16.83
C ILE A 26 -7.10 -4.93 -18.09
N GLU A 27 -7.64 -3.71 -18.04
CA GLU A 27 -8.26 -3.06 -19.20
C GLU A 27 -7.24 -2.76 -20.31
N ALA A 28 -6.05 -2.26 -19.95
CA ALA A 28 -4.98 -1.99 -20.91
C ALA A 28 -4.49 -3.27 -21.59
N ALA A 29 -4.33 -4.37 -20.84
CA ALA A 29 -3.94 -5.67 -21.37
C ALA A 29 -5.01 -6.24 -22.30
N TYR A 30 -6.28 -6.18 -21.91
CA TYR A 30 -7.41 -6.55 -22.75
C TYR A 30 -7.40 -5.77 -24.07
N LYS A 31 -7.29 -4.44 -24.04
CA LYS A 31 -7.24 -3.59 -25.25
C LYS A 31 -6.09 -3.99 -26.18
N LYS A 32 -4.91 -4.29 -25.61
CA LYS A 32 -3.73 -4.72 -26.37
C LYS A 32 -3.93 -6.09 -27.03
N LEU A 33 -4.49 -7.05 -26.31
CA LEU A 33 -4.73 -8.41 -26.81
C LEU A 33 -5.90 -8.44 -27.80
N ALA A 34 -6.98 -7.71 -27.53
CA ALA A 34 -8.12 -7.55 -28.44
C ALA A 34 -7.70 -6.99 -29.80
N LYS A 35 -6.78 -6.01 -29.82
CA LYS A 35 -6.23 -5.47 -31.07
C LYS A 35 -5.34 -6.49 -31.80
N LYS A 36 -4.64 -7.35 -31.06
CA LYS A 36 -3.77 -8.39 -31.61
C LYS A 36 -4.55 -9.58 -32.19
N TYR A 37 -5.68 -9.93 -31.58
CA TYR A 37 -6.51 -11.08 -31.92
C TYR A 37 -7.84 -10.68 -32.56
N HIS A 38 -7.90 -9.52 -33.20
CA HIS A 38 -9.12 -9.00 -33.80
C HIS A 38 -9.60 -9.92 -34.95
N THR A 39 -10.88 -10.27 -34.93
CA THR A 39 -11.48 -11.30 -35.82
C THR A 39 -11.44 -10.89 -37.30
N ASP A 40 -11.32 -9.59 -37.57
CA ASP A 40 -11.20 -9.02 -38.91
C ASP A 40 -9.89 -9.43 -39.63
N HIS A 41 -8.84 -9.75 -38.87
CA HIS A 41 -7.56 -10.16 -39.43
C HIS A 41 -7.32 -11.66 -39.35
N ASN A 42 -7.99 -12.38 -38.45
CA ASN A 42 -7.87 -13.84 -38.35
C ASN A 42 -9.15 -14.48 -37.75
N PRO A 43 -9.97 -15.19 -38.53
CA PRO A 43 -11.24 -15.74 -38.04
C PRO A 43 -11.08 -16.87 -37.02
N GLU A 44 -9.92 -17.52 -36.98
CA GLU A 44 -9.53 -18.56 -36.01
C GLU A 44 -9.25 -18.03 -34.58
N THR A 45 -9.30 -16.71 -34.36
CA THR A 45 -9.10 -16.10 -33.04
C THR A 45 -10.41 -15.76 -32.32
N GLU A 46 -11.57 -16.17 -32.87
CA GLU A 46 -12.88 -15.92 -32.26
C GLU A 46 -12.99 -16.48 -30.83
N ASP A 47 -12.54 -17.72 -30.62
CA ASP A 47 -12.53 -18.35 -29.29
C ASP A 47 -11.60 -17.63 -28.31
N LEU A 48 -10.45 -17.16 -28.78
CA LEU A 48 -9.53 -16.36 -27.97
C LEU A 48 -10.18 -15.03 -27.58
N MET A 49 -10.84 -14.36 -28.53
CA MET A 49 -11.54 -13.09 -28.28
C MET A 49 -12.67 -13.27 -27.27
N LYS A 50 -13.46 -14.34 -27.37
CA LYS A 50 -14.49 -14.70 -26.39
C LYS A 50 -13.89 -14.89 -24.98
N ASN A 51 -12.77 -15.61 -24.89
CA ASN A 51 -12.07 -15.82 -23.63
C ASN A 51 -11.50 -14.51 -23.04
N LEU A 52 -10.97 -13.61 -23.88
CA LEU A 52 -10.47 -12.29 -23.46
C LEU A 52 -11.61 -11.41 -22.92
N ASN A 53 -12.77 -11.41 -23.59
CA ASN A 53 -13.95 -10.66 -23.17
C ASN A 53 -14.42 -11.14 -21.79
N GLU A 54 -14.62 -12.45 -21.64
CA GLU A 54 -15.06 -13.11 -20.40
C GLU A 54 -14.08 -12.84 -19.25
N ALA A 55 -12.77 -12.99 -19.50
CA ALA A 55 -11.73 -12.71 -18.51
C ALA A 55 -11.74 -11.24 -18.07
N SER A 56 -11.87 -10.29 -19.01
CA SER A 56 -11.89 -8.87 -18.68
C SER A 56 -13.13 -8.49 -17.87
N GLU A 57 -14.29 -9.07 -18.17
CA GLU A 57 -15.54 -8.76 -17.47
C GLU A 57 -15.50 -9.22 -16.01
N VAL A 58 -14.93 -10.40 -15.76
CA VAL A 58 -14.80 -10.95 -14.40
C VAL A 58 -13.72 -10.21 -13.61
N LEU A 59 -12.59 -9.88 -14.23
CA LEU A 59 -11.44 -9.29 -13.53
C LEU A 59 -11.54 -7.77 -13.35
N ARG A 60 -12.31 -7.05 -14.18
CA ARG A 60 -12.51 -5.59 -14.03
C ARG A 60 -13.48 -5.22 -12.91
N ASP A 61 -14.42 -6.10 -12.60
CA ASP A 61 -15.43 -5.89 -11.56
C ASP A 61 -14.90 -6.41 -10.22
N LEU A 62 -14.81 -5.53 -9.23
CA LEU A 62 -14.21 -5.87 -7.93
C LEU A 62 -14.95 -7.00 -7.21
N GLU A 63 -16.27 -7.07 -7.33
CA GLU A 63 -17.06 -8.10 -6.68
C GLU A 63 -16.89 -9.46 -7.38
N LYS A 64 -16.93 -9.47 -8.72
CA LYS A 64 -16.70 -10.68 -9.53
C LYS A 64 -15.27 -11.19 -9.38
N LYS A 65 -14.27 -10.28 -9.41
CA LYS A 65 -12.86 -10.60 -9.21
C LYS A 65 -12.64 -11.26 -7.86
N ARG A 66 -13.23 -10.72 -6.78
CA ARG A 66 -13.10 -11.31 -5.44
C ARG A 66 -13.63 -12.74 -5.36
N ARG A 67 -14.77 -13.02 -5.99
CA ARG A 67 -15.35 -14.39 -6.04
C ARG A 67 -14.46 -15.32 -6.85
N TYR A 68 -13.99 -14.85 -8.01
CA TYR A 68 -13.09 -15.60 -8.87
C TYR A 68 -11.76 -15.92 -8.17
N ASP A 69 -11.18 -14.97 -7.44
CA ASP A 69 -9.93 -15.13 -6.71
C ASP A 69 -10.01 -16.23 -5.65
N GLN A 70 -11.13 -16.30 -4.92
CA GLN A 70 -11.37 -17.35 -3.92
C GLN A 70 -11.37 -18.74 -4.56
N GLU A 71 -12.02 -18.88 -5.71
CA GLU A 71 -12.05 -20.15 -6.45
C GLU A 71 -10.72 -20.47 -7.13
N TRP A 72 -10.04 -19.46 -7.67
CA TRP A 72 -8.73 -19.58 -8.28
C TRP A 72 -7.69 -20.04 -7.26
N HIS A 73 -7.73 -19.55 -6.02
CA HIS A 73 -6.88 -20.03 -4.92
C HIS A 73 -7.13 -21.50 -4.58
N ARG A 74 -8.40 -21.93 -4.59
CA ARG A 74 -8.77 -23.33 -4.34
C ARG A 74 -8.34 -24.27 -5.46
N LYS A 75 -8.39 -23.82 -6.72
CA LYS A 75 -8.14 -24.65 -7.91
C LYS A 75 -6.71 -24.60 -8.44
N SER A 76 -5.98 -23.51 -8.25
CA SER A 76 -4.63 -23.36 -8.80
C SER A 76 -3.59 -24.26 -8.12
N GLY A 77 -3.93 -24.94 -7.01
CA GLY A 77 -3.07 -25.94 -6.35
C GLY A 77 -1.72 -25.39 -5.88
N LYS A 78 -1.49 -24.09 -6.00
CA LYS A 78 -0.26 -23.42 -5.59
C LYS A 78 -0.27 -23.24 -4.08
N HIS A 79 0.08 -24.32 -3.38
CA HIS A 79 0.67 -24.21 -2.05
C HIS A 79 1.85 -23.25 -2.10
N ALA A 80 2.01 -22.51 -1.01
CA ALA A 80 3.16 -21.67 -0.74
C ALA A 80 4.48 -22.42 -1.00
N ASP A 81 5.46 -21.67 -1.51
CA ASP A 81 6.90 -21.99 -1.62
C ASP A 81 7.44 -22.51 -2.97
N SER A 82 8.03 -21.59 -3.76
CA SER A 82 9.33 -21.76 -4.45
C SER A 82 9.65 -20.55 -5.35
N GLY A 83 10.29 -19.54 -4.76
CA GLY A 83 11.49 -18.87 -5.29
C GLY A 83 11.65 -18.54 -6.79
N ARG A 84 10.64 -17.97 -7.48
CA ARG A 84 10.88 -17.23 -8.74
C ARG A 84 10.25 -15.84 -8.68
N THR A 85 11.10 -14.87 -8.42
CA THR A 85 10.83 -13.43 -8.34
C THR A 85 10.47 -12.88 -9.71
N TYR A 86 9.18 -12.82 -10.04
CA TYR A 86 8.67 -11.63 -10.71
C TYR A 86 8.56 -10.57 -9.62
N THR A 87 9.26 -9.45 -9.78
CA THR A 87 9.24 -8.34 -8.83
C THR A 87 7.86 -7.69 -8.84
N ARG A 88 6.93 -8.27 -8.10
CA ARG A 88 5.95 -7.52 -7.32
C ARG A 88 6.79 -6.45 -6.65
N SER A 89 6.73 -5.19 -7.10
CA SER A 89 7.22 -4.10 -6.27
C SER A 89 6.58 -4.37 -4.91
N PRO A 90 7.38 -4.57 -3.85
CA PRO A 90 6.85 -4.94 -2.56
C PRO A 90 5.70 -3.97 -2.26
N PRO A 91 4.56 -4.43 -1.70
CA PRO A 91 3.49 -3.51 -1.31
C PRO A 91 4.17 -2.34 -0.61
N LYS A 92 4.00 -1.13 -1.17
CA LYS A 92 4.79 0.05 -0.75
C LYS A 92 4.69 0.07 0.76
N LYS A 93 5.82 -0.20 1.44
CA LYS A 93 5.82 -0.24 2.90
C LYS A 93 5.20 1.07 3.36
N PRO A 94 4.27 1.06 4.33
CA PRO A 94 3.67 2.30 4.81
C PRO A 94 4.81 3.26 5.16
N ILE A 95 4.86 4.39 4.47
CA ILE A 95 5.86 5.42 4.72
C ILE A 95 5.19 6.43 5.66
N PRO A 96 5.60 6.50 6.94
CA PRO A 96 5.19 7.59 7.79
C PRO A 96 5.82 8.87 7.23
N LEU A 97 4.98 9.80 6.79
CA LEU A 97 5.42 11.14 6.40
C LEU A 97 5.19 12.06 7.58
N VAL A 98 6.26 12.64 8.13
CA VAL A 98 6.18 13.57 9.25
C VAL A 98 6.42 15.00 8.78
N GLU A 99 5.49 15.89 9.08
CA GLU A 99 5.54 17.31 8.73
C GLU A 99 5.33 18.21 9.97
N PRO A 100 6.28 19.09 10.32
CA PRO A 100 7.61 19.23 9.74
C PRO A 100 8.55 18.07 10.14
N THR A 101 9.42 17.66 9.22
CA THR A 101 10.44 16.62 9.45
C THR A 101 11.55 17.10 10.38
N ASP A 102 11.82 18.40 10.41
CA ASP A 102 12.85 19.02 11.24
C ASP A 102 12.22 20.04 12.19
N ILE A 103 12.36 19.82 13.49
CA ILE A 103 11.85 20.71 14.54
C ILE A 103 13.03 21.31 15.27
N SER A 104 13.26 22.61 15.11
CA SER A 104 14.35 23.32 15.80
C SER A 104 13.86 23.98 17.08
N PHE A 105 14.49 23.67 18.21
CA PHE A 105 14.36 24.44 19.44
C PHE A 105 15.57 25.37 19.59
N ARG A 106 15.36 26.60 20.02
CA ARG A 106 16.43 27.58 20.26
C ARG A 106 16.30 28.14 21.67
N ASP A 107 17.38 28.19 22.41
CA ASP A 107 17.43 28.79 23.76
C ASP A 107 16.48 28.11 24.78
N VAL A 108 16.55 26.79 24.90
CA VAL A 108 15.80 26.04 25.91
C VAL A 108 16.56 26.12 27.25
N SER A 109 16.23 27.12 28.06
CA SER A 109 16.80 27.35 29.39
C SER A 109 16.04 26.61 30.50
N PRO A 110 16.66 26.31 31.66
CA PRO A 110 16.00 25.67 32.79
C PRO A 110 14.76 26.45 33.25
N GLY A 111 13.62 25.77 33.36
CA GLY A 111 12.32 26.39 33.72
C GLY A 111 11.51 26.96 32.56
N LYS A 112 12.05 27.01 31.34
CA LYS A 112 11.34 27.45 30.13
C LYS A 112 10.94 26.23 29.29
N ILE A 113 9.63 25.97 29.19
CA ILE A 113 9.08 24.90 28.35
C ILE A 113 8.86 25.46 26.96
N GLN A 114 9.45 24.82 25.94
CA GLN A 114 9.13 25.10 24.55
C GLN A 114 8.30 23.97 23.98
N LYS A 115 7.16 24.29 23.37
CA LYS A 115 6.28 23.32 22.74
C LYS A 115 6.46 23.34 21.23
N ALA A 116 6.39 22.17 20.61
CA ALA A 116 6.28 22.04 19.17
C ALA A 116 5.27 20.95 18.83
N SER A 117 4.78 20.96 17.60
CA SER A 117 3.85 19.94 17.12
C SER A 117 4.20 19.52 15.71
N PHE A 118 4.00 18.25 15.40
CA PHE A 118 4.14 17.71 14.04
C PHE A 118 2.97 16.82 13.69
N VAL A 119 2.72 16.67 12.40
CA VAL A 119 1.67 15.82 11.86
C VAL A 119 2.31 14.60 11.22
N ILE A 120 1.88 13.43 11.66
CA ILE A 120 2.20 12.16 11.02
C ILE A 120 1.10 11.87 10.02
N ARG A 121 1.46 11.66 8.77
CA ARG A 121 0.62 11.16 7.69
C ARG A 121 1.12 9.77 7.29
N ASN A 122 0.26 8.97 6.69
CA ASN A 122 0.68 7.70 6.12
C ASN A 122 0.42 7.66 4.63
N ILE A 123 1.40 7.11 3.91
CA ILE A 123 1.35 6.91 2.48
C ILE A 123 1.65 5.43 2.20
N GLY A 124 0.74 4.75 1.50
CA GLY A 124 1.01 3.43 0.92
C GLY A 124 0.41 2.19 1.59
N GLY A 125 -0.41 2.32 2.64
CA GLY A 125 -1.17 1.18 3.21
C GLY A 125 -1.45 1.30 4.71
N PRO A 126 -2.23 0.40 5.31
CA PRO A 126 -2.59 0.48 6.73
C PRO A 126 -1.37 0.26 7.64
N TYR A 127 -1.24 1.06 8.69
CA TYR A 127 -0.18 0.98 9.70
C TYR A 127 -0.65 0.10 10.86
N LYS A 128 0.20 -0.83 11.30
CA LYS A 128 -0.18 -1.76 12.38
C LYS A 128 0.03 -1.22 13.79
N LYS A 129 1.00 -0.31 13.98
CA LYS A 129 1.30 0.33 15.28
C LYS A 129 2.36 1.41 15.10
N ILE A 130 2.15 2.60 15.66
CA ILE A 130 3.18 3.65 15.75
C ILE A 130 3.85 3.51 17.12
N TRP A 131 5.18 3.47 17.12
CA TRP A 131 5.97 3.49 18.35
C TRP A 131 6.77 4.78 18.36
N PHE A 132 6.73 5.49 19.47
CA PHE A 132 7.52 6.69 19.67
C PHE A 132 8.72 6.33 20.54
N SER A 133 9.91 6.71 20.09
CA SER A 133 11.12 6.70 20.92
C SER A 133 11.48 8.13 21.25
N ASP A 134 11.65 8.46 22.52
CA ASP A 134 12.15 9.78 22.93
C ASP A 134 13.57 9.98 22.37
N PRO A 135 13.77 10.93 21.44
CA PRO A 135 15.06 11.06 20.75
C PRO A 135 16.15 11.61 21.68
N LYS A 136 15.75 12.31 22.75
CA LYS A 136 16.64 13.00 23.69
C LYS A 136 16.01 13.07 25.08
N SER A 137 16.84 13.05 26.12
CA SER A 137 16.40 13.09 27.53
C SER A 137 15.67 14.37 27.96
N TRP A 138 15.76 15.45 27.16
CA TRP A 138 15.20 16.78 27.40
C TRP A 138 13.96 17.09 26.55
N VAL A 139 13.48 16.14 25.73
CA VAL A 139 12.28 16.27 24.89
C VAL A 139 11.32 15.16 25.27
N ARG A 140 10.03 15.50 25.43
CA ARG A 140 8.97 14.54 25.75
C ARG A 140 7.78 14.73 24.82
N ILE A 141 7.09 13.63 24.51
CA ILE A 141 5.77 13.69 23.86
C ILE A 141 4.71 13.90 24.94
N THR A 142 3.84 14.89 24.74
CA THR A 142 2.77 15.21 25.70
C THR A 142 1.41 14.66 25.31
N SER A 143 1.12 14.65 24.01
CA SER A 143 -0.20 14.30 23.49
C SER A 143 -0.10 13.91 22.02
N TYR A 144 -1.04 13.08 21.59
CA TYR A 144 -1.33 12.85 20.19
C TYR A 144 -2.84 12.89 19.99
N THR A 145 -3.30 13.53 18.92
CA THR A 145 -4.73 13.69 18.60
C THR A 145 -4.94 13.36 17.13
N SER A 146 -5.95 12.55 16.83
CA SER A 146 -6.36 12.33 15.44
C SER A 146 -6.99 13.59 14.87
N LEU A 147 -6.57 13.95 13.66
CA LEU A 147 -7.18 15.03 12.90
C LEU A 147 -8.32 14.51 12.01
N THR A 148 -8.66 13.22 12.09
CA THR A 148 -9.76 12.59 11.34
C THR A 148 -10.83 12.02 12.27
N THR A 149 -12.02 11.80 11.73
CA THR A 149 -13.18 11.22 12.43
C THR A 149 -13.02 9.72 12.70
N ASP A 150 -12.09 9.04 12.02
CA ASP A 150 -11.98 7.58 12.02
C ASP A 150 -10.90 7.04 12.99
N ASP A 151 -10.38 7.88 13.91
CA ASP A 151 -9.22 7.52 14.77
C ASP A 151 -7.96 7.06 13.99
N GLU A 152 -7.93 7.30 12.67
CA GLU A 152 -6.82 6.99 11.77
C GLU A 152 -6.05 8.26 11.35
N LEU A 153 -4.78 8.12 10.92
CA LEU A 153 -3.92 9.23 10.50
C LEU A 153 -4.63 10.16 9.50
N PRO A 154 -4.31 11.47 9.45
CA PRO A 154 -3.22 12.14 10.15
C PRO A 154 -3.38 12.29 11.67
N LEU A 155 -2.29 12.01 12.40
CA LEU A 155 -2.17 12.23 13.83
C LEU A 155 -1.32 13.47 14.06
N LYS A 156 -1.84 14.43 14.84
CA LYS A 156 -1.06 15.55 15.36
C LYS A 156 -0.40 15.11 16.66
N VAL A 157 0.92 15.16 16.72
CA VAL A 157 1.71 14.86 17.93
C VAL A 157 2.27 16.16 18.46
N GLU A 158 2.14 16.36 19.78
CA GLU A 158 2.70 17.51 20.49
C GLU A 158 3.86 17.06 21.37
N ILE A 159 4.94 17.84 21.32
CA ILE A 159 6.16 17.61 22.08
C ILE A 159 6.54 18.85 22.89
N GLU A 160 7.19 18.61 24.02
CA GLU A 160 7.72 19.65 24.90
C GLU A 160 9.21 19.42 25.12
N ALA A 161 10.00 20.46 24.89
CA ALA A 161 11.42 20.53 25.21
C ALA A 161 11.63 21.29 26.52
N THR A 162 12.37 20.69 27.45
CA THR A 162 12.75 21.28 28.74
C THR A 162 14.14 20.84 29.17
N SER A 163 14.98 21.79 29.58
CA SER A 163 16.34 21.51 30.07
C SER A 163 16.28 20.84 31.45
N LYS A 164 16.88 19.64 31.58
CA LYS A 164 17.03 18.94 32.87
C LYS A 164 18.29 19.35 33.64
N ASP A 165 19.26 19.96 32.95
CA ASP A 165 20.53 20.39 33.53
C ASP A 165 20.50 21.88 33.88
N TRP A 166 20.69 22.19 35.16
CA TRP A 166 20.81 23.56 35.63
C TRP A 166 22.02 24.25 34.98
N GLY A 167 21.78 25.37 34.27
CA GLY A 167 22.83 26.19 33.65
C GLY A 167 23.19 25.86 32.20
N ARG A 168 22.47 24.94 31.53
CA ARG A 168 22.67 24.66 30.09
C ARG A 168 21.44 25.05 29.27
N SER A 169 21.66 25.88 28.25
CA SER A 169 20.69 26.17 27.20
C SER A 169 20.91 25.21 26.03
N TYR A 170 19.86 24.52 25.60
CA TYR A 170 19.92 23.62 24.46
C TYR A 170 19.32 24.28 23.21
N SER A 171 20.02 24.16 22.08
CA SER A 171 19.51 24.55 20.76
C SER A 171 19.84 23.43 19.78
N GLU A 172 18.84 22.67 19.33
CA GLU A 172 19.05 21.51 18.47
C GLU A 172 17.84 21.34 17.54
N SER A 173 18.10 20.81 16.34
CA SER A 173 17.07 20.39 15.38
C SER A 173 16.85 18.89 15.54
N ILE A 174 15.59 18.50 15.75
CA ILE A 174 15.16 17.11 15.86
C ILE A 174 14.62 16.68 14.52
N ARG A 175 15.22 15.64 13.94
CA ARG A 175 14.65 14.96 12.78
C ARG A 175 13.61 13.93 13.26
N VAL A 176 12.41 13.99 12.70
CA VAL A 176 11.29 13.08 13.01
C VAL A 176 11.07 12.17 11.79
N SER A 177 11.25 10.86 11.96
CA SER A 177 11.19 9.85 10.89
C SER A 177 10.58 8.54 11.37
#